data_AF-A0A2D5EQY5-F1
#
_entry.id   AF-A0A2D5EQY5-F1
#
_cell.length_a   1.000
_cell.length_b   1.000
_cell.length_c   1.000
_cell.angle_alpha   90.00
_cell.angle_beta   90.00
_cell.angle_gamma   90.00
#
_symmetry.space_group_name_H-M   'P 1'
#
loop_
_entity.id
_entity.type
_entity.pdbx_description
1 polymer ?
#
loop_
_entity_poly.entity_id
_entity_poly.type
_entity_poly.pdbx_seq_one_letter_code
_entity_poly.pdbx_strand_id
1 'polypeptide(L)'
;MAKARKTSSKKSTKKSSGGRGSKEAIEKRRVARQLNALLTGGSSKKPKLDGRTEARRKRLVKELKEGKRGKALDPIKVVQHTNDLLEIGETISSLKKQGVKPRKTEINDEIAEIVKRAQSAYEFHPNAWRMLGLRVDAEGEIQKRTRRRTAAKKTRKTTKKKKS
;
A
#
# COMPACT_ATOMS: atom_id res chain seq x y z
N MET A 1 -26.53 39.44 66.88
CA MET A 1 -25.77 40.39 66.03
C MET A 1 -25.46 39.65 64.72
N ALA A 2 -26.12 39.90 63.58
CA ALA A 2 -25.89 41.00 62.60
C ALA A 2 -24.40 41.08 62.19
N LYS A 3 -23.95 41.11 60.93
CA LYS A 3 -24.55 41.44 59.62
C LYS A 3 -23.57 41.00 58.49
N ALA A 4 -24.11 40.66 57.33
CA ALA A 4 -23.41 40.29 56.08
C ALA A 4 -22.70 41.46 55.36
N ARG A 5 -21.77 41.14 54.42
CA ARG A 5 -21.76 41.52 52.96
C ARG A 5 -20.36 41.31 52.32
N LYS A 6 -20.25 40.50 51.23
CA LYS A 6 -20.16 40.86 49.77
C LYS A 6 -18.85 41.60 49.41
N THR A 7 -18.03 41.32 48.37
CA THR A 7 -18.12 40.67 47.05
C THR A 7 -16.71 40.50 46.46
N SER A 8 -16.46 39.49 45.63
CA SER A 8 -15.98 39.74 44.25
C SER A 8 -16.12 38.47 43.38
N SER A 9 -17.17 38.49 42.57
CA SER A 9 -17.43 37.53 41.51
C SER A 9 -16.37 37.66 40.41
N LYS A 10 -15.44 36.70 40.30
CA LYS A 10 -14.63 36.56 39.09
C LYS A 10 -15.34 35.61 38.14
N LYS A 11 -16.21 36.20 37.32
CA LYS A 11 -16.87 35.59 36.17
C LYS A 11 -15.79 35.16 35.17
N SER A 12 -15.30 33.93 35.26
CA SER A 12 -14.50 33.35 34.18
C SER A 12 -15.47 32.95 33.07
N THR A 13 -15.32 33.67 31.98
CA THR A 13 -16.06 33.58 30.74
C THR A 13 -16.13 32.13 30.23
N LYS A 14 -17.34 31.64 29.95
CA LYS A 14 -17.59 30.51 29.04
C LYS A 14 -16.76 30.72 27.77
N LYS A 15 -15.65 29.99 27.63
CA LYS A 15 -14.98 29.83 26.34
C LYS A 15 -15.75 28.76 25.59
N SER A 16 -16.44 29.19 24.54
CA SER A 16 -17.19 28.35 23.60
C SER A 16 -16.45 27.05 23.29
N SER A 17 -17.05 25.94 23.72
CA SER A 17 -16.58 24.56 23.56
C SER A 17 -16.76 24.04 22.13
N GLY A 18 -16.25 24.77 21.14
CA GLY A 18 -16.32 24.40 19.73
C GLY A 18 -14.92 24.19 19.18
N GLY A 19 -14.55 22.94 18.87
CA GLY A 19 -13.39 22.71 18.00
C GLY A 19 -12.71 21.36 18.12
N ARG A 20 -12.83 20.65 19.25
CA ARG A 20 -12.17 19.34 19.42
C ARG A 20 -13.05 18.18 19.85
N GLY A 21 -14.23 18.46 20.42
CA GLY A 21 -15.15 17.46 20.97
C GLY A 21 -16.61 17.59 20.53
N SER A 22 -16.94 18.42 19.53
CA SER A 22 -18.31 18.40 18.98
C SER A 22 -18.58 17.04 18.33
N LYS A 23 -19.81 16.52 18.47
CA LYS A 23 -20.21 15.22 17.93
C LYS A 23 -19.85 15.10 16.44
N GLU A 24 -20.14 16.14 15.67
CA GLU A 24 -19.78 16.22 14.25
C GLU A 24 -18.27 16.18 13.98
N ALA A 25 -17.43 16.82 14.80
CA ALA A 25 -15.98 16.82 14.60
C ALA A 25 -15.37 15.44 14.93
N ILE A 26 -15.93 14.74 15.92
CA ILE A 26 -15.55 13.37 16.26
C ILE A 26 -15.98 12.41 15.15
N GLU A 27 -17.19 12.60 14.62
CA GLU A 27 -17.73 11.79 13.54
C GLU A 27 -16.96 11.98 12.24
N LYS A 28 -16.67 13.22 11.83
CA LYS A 28 -15.79 13.54 10.69
C LYS A 28 -14.42 12.87 10.82
N ARG A 29 -13.84 12.84 12.04
CA ARG A 29 -12.57 12.14 12.30
C ARG A 29 -12.73 10.62 12.27
N ARG A 30 -13.84 10.08 12.77
CA ARG A 30 -14.12 8.63 12.78
C ARG A 30 -14.30 8.13 11.34
N VAL A 31 -15.10 8.83 10.55
CA VAL A 31 -15.32 8.56 9.12
C VAL A 31 -14.00 8.70 8.35
N ALA A 32 -13.23 9.77 8.55
CA ALA A 32 -11.93 9.92 7.89
C ALA A 32 -10.94 8.80 8.25
N ARG A 33 -10.93 8.34 9.51
CA ARG A 33 -10.10 7.20 9.94
C ARG A 33 -10.57 5.88 9.33
N GLN A 34 -11.88 5.64 9.27
CA GLN A 34 -12.45 4.44 8.64
C GLN A 34 -12.20 4.43 7.13
N LEU A 35 -12.45 5.55 6.46
CA LEU A 35 -12.18 5.73 5.04
C LEU A 35 -10.69 5.55 4.73
N ASN A 36 -9.79 6.15 5.51
CA ASN A 36 -8.36 5.95 5.34
C ASN A 36 -7.93 4.53 5.71
N ALA A 37 -8.56 3.87 6.69
CA ALA A 37 -8.26 2.46 6.98
C ALA A 37 -8.64 1.56 5.80
N LEU A 38 -9.80 1.81 5.18
CA LEU A 38 -10.31 1.07 4.02
C LEU A 38 -9.49 1.36 2.75
N LEU A 39 -9.24 2.64 2.43
CA LEU A 39 -8.57 3.07 1.20
C LEU A 39 -7.04 2.98 1.27
N THR A 40 -6.45 3.13 2.44
CA THR A 40 -4.99 3.06 2.63
C THR A 40 -4.52 1.70 3.17
N GLY A 41 -5.44 0.73 3.34
CA GLY A 41 -5.14 -0.61 3.87
C GLY A 41 -4.61 -0.60 5.31
N GLY A 42 -4.98 0.43 6.09
CA GLY A 42 -4.47 0.72 7.42
C GLY A 42 -5.01 -0.15 8.54
N SER A 43 -5.87 -1.14 8.25
CA SER A 43 -6.14 -2.23 9.19
C SER A 43 -5.01 -3.25 9.07
N SER A 44 -3.92 -2.99 9.80
CA SER A 44 -2.81 -3.93 10.04
C SER A 44 -3.22 -5.21 10.76
N LYS A 45 -4.52 -5.37 11.09
CA LYS A 45 -5.12 -6.66 11.37
C LYS A 45 -5.62 -7.24 10.06
N LYS A 46 -4.82 -8.16 9.51
CA LYS A 46 -5.25 -9.07 8.45
C LYS A 46 -6.63 -9.63 8.86
N PRO A 47 -7.60 -9.76 7.94
CA PRO A 47 -8.83 -10.47 8.26
C PRO A 47 -8.44 -11.80 8.92
N LYS A 48 -9.11 -12.17 10.00
CA LYS A 48 -8.84 -13.42 10.73
C LYS A 48 -9.17 -14.55 9.76
N LEU A 49 -8.15 -15.00 9.05
CA LEU A 49 -8.27 -15.99 7.99
C LEU A 49 -8.49 -17.34 8.66
N ASP A 50 -9.27 -18.21 8.02
CA ASP A 50 -9.41 -19.60 8.47
C ASP A 50 -8.01 -20.24 8.58
N GLY A 51 -7.80 -21.10 9.59
CA GLY A 51 -6.50 -21.69 9.90
C GLY A 51 -5.89 -22.46 8.71
N ARG A 52 -6.73 -23.06 7.85
CA ARG A 52 -6.31 -23.69 6.60
C ARG A 52 -5.81 -22.65 5.57
N THR A 53 -6.53 -21.54 5.43
CA THR A 53 -6.16 -20.45 4.53
C THR A 53 -4.89 -19.73 5.00
N GLU A 54 -4.70 -19.57 6.30
CA GLU A 54 -3.46 -19.04 6.87
C GLU A 54 -2.27 -19.95 6.61
N ALA A 55 -2.44 -21.26 6.75
CA ALA A 55 -1.39 -22.24 6.43
C ALA A 55 -1.01 -22.20 4.94
N ARG A 56 -2.02 -22.21 4.05
CA ARG A 56 -1.82 -22.05 2.59
C ARG A 56 -1.06 -20.77 2.28
N ARG A 57 -1.51 -19.64 2.84
CA ARG A 57 -0.88 -18.34 2.66
C ARG A 57 0.58 -18.33 3.09
N LYS A 58 0.90 -18.85 4.28
CA LYS A 58 2.28 -18.94 4.79
C LYS A 58 3.14 -19.80 3.85
N ARG A 59 2.61 -20.92 3.35
CA ARG A 59 3.30 -21.79 2.39
C ARG A 59 3.62 -21.05 1.09
N LEU A 60 2.62 -20.40 0.48
CA LEU A 60 2.80 -19.67 -0.78
C LEU A 60 3.81 -18.53 -0.67
N VAL A 61 3.77 -17.77 0.44
CA VAL A 61 4.77 -16.73 0.72
C VAL A 61 6.18 -17.32 0.85
N LYS A 62 6.32 -18.47 1.54
CA LYS A 62 7.61 -19.15 1.69
C LYS A 62 8.14 -19.62 0.32
N GLU A 63 7.29 -20.26 -0.48
CA GLU A 63 7.64 -20.73 -1.84
C GLU A 63 8.02 -19.56 -2.77
N LEU A 64 7.40 -18.39 -2.63
CA LEU A 64 7.79 -17.19 -3.39
C LEU A 64 9.15 -16.61 -2.98
N LYS A 65 9.58 -16.81 -1.73
CA LYS A 65 10.89 -16.33 -1.23
C LYS A 65 12.02 -17.29 -1.55
N GLU A 66 11.84 -18.54 -1.16
CA GLU A 66 12.89 -19.56 -1.13
C GLU A 66 12.82 -20.50 -2.34
N GLY A 67 11.73 -20.43 -3.11
CA GLY A 67 11.45 -21.41 -4.16
C GLY A 67 10.89 -22.71 -3.59
N LYS A 68 10.91 -23.75 -4.41
CA LYS A 68 10.37 -25.07 -4.06
C LYS A 68 11.46 -26.11 -4.24
N ARG A 69 11.69 -26.92 -3.20
CA ARG A 69 12.72 -27.99 -3.20
C ARG A 69 14.13 -27.48 -3.57
N GLY A 70 14.52 -26.31 -3.04
CA GLY A 70 15.83 -25.71 -3.30
C GLY A 70 16.01 -25.11 -4.70
N LYS A 71 14.97 -25.14 -5.55
CA LYS A 71 14.98 -24.50 -6.88
C LYS A 71 14.14 -23.25 -6.88
N ALA A 72 14.59 -22.23 -7.62
CA ALA A 72 13.81 -21.04 -7.88
C ALA A 72 12.46 -21.41 -8.51
N LEU A 73 11.39 -20.74 -8.08
CA LEU A 73 10.04 -21.01 -8.58
C LEU A 73 9.94 -20.66 -10.08
N ASP A 74 9.19 -21.42 -10.87
CA ASP A 74 8.98 -21.11 -12.29
C ASP A 74 8.22 -19.77 -12.45
N PRO A 75 8.44 -19.00 -13.54
CA PRO A 75 7.77 -17.71 -13.73
C PRO A 75 6.23 -17.80 -13.66
N ILE A 76 5.64 -18.81 -14.28
CA ILE A 76 4.18 -19.03 -14.23
C ILE A 76 3.69 -19.33 -12.81
N LYS A 77 4.45 -20.10 -12.03
CA LYS A 77 4.14 -20.40 -10.62
C LYS A 77 4.27 -19.17 -9.75
N VAL A 78 5.19 -18.25 -10.06
CA VAL A 78 5.29 -16.95 -9.36
C VAL A 78 4.00 -16.15 -9.57
N VAL A 79 3.50 -16.08 -10.81
CA VAL A 79 2.25 -15.38 -11.12
C VAL A 79 1.07 -16.06 -10.42
N GLN A 80 0.94 -17.38 -10.54
CA GLN A 80 -0.13 -18.15 -9.91
C GLN A 80 -0.14 -18.00 -8.38
N HIS A 81 0.99 -18.18 -7.70
CA HIS A 81 1.06 -18.03 -6.24
C HIS A 81 0.80 -16.59 -5.80
N THR A 82 1.18 -15.61 -6.61
CA THR A 82 0.84 -14.21 -6.33
C THR A 82 -0.66 -13.97 -6.52
N ASN A 83 -1.28 -14.53 -7.56
CA ASN A 83 -2.72 -14.45 -7.78
C ASN A 83 -3.51 -15.03 -6.60
N ASP A 84 -3.18 -16.25 -6.18
CA ASP A 84 -3.79 -16.90 -5.01
C ASP A 84 -3.67 -16.03 -3.74
N LEU A 85 -2.52 -15.37 -3.55
CA LEU A 85 -2.31 -14.50 -2.40
C LEU A 85 -3.16 -13.22 -2.50
N LEU A 86 -3.31 -12.65 -3.70
CA LEU A 86 -4.18 -11.50 -3.94
C LEU A 86 -5.66 -11.86 -3.70
N GLU A 87 -6.11 -13.04 -4.13
CA GLU A 87 -7.46 -13.56 -3.85
C GLU A 87 -7.73 -13.73 -2.36
N ILE A 88 -6.72 -14.17 -1.60
CA ILE A 88 -6.78 -14.28 -0.14
C ILE A 88 -6.81 -12.88 0.55
N GLY A 89 -6.60 -11.80 -0.22
CA GLY A 89 -6.60 -10.42 0.27
C GLY A 89 -5.22 -9.91 0.71
N GLU A 90 -4.13 -10.61 0.35
CA GLU A 90 -2.80 -10.01 0.46
C GLU A 90 -2.61 -8.91 -0.58
N THR A 91 -1.71 -7.98 -0.29
CA THR A 91 -1.30 -6.95 -1.23
C THR A 91 0.14 -7.15 -1.67
N ILE A 92 0.48 -6.71 -2.89
CA ILE A 92 1.87 -6.72 -3.38
C ILE A 92 2.81 -6.00 -2.40
N SER A 93 2.34 -4.94 -1.75
CA SER A 93 3.11 -4.21 -0.72
C SER A 93 3.39 -5.08 0.52
N SER A 94 2.42 -5.88 0.96
CA SER A 94 2.59 -6.84 2.06
C SER A 94 3.62 -7.92 1.69
N LEU A 95 3.56 -8.47 0.47
CA LEU A 95 4.51 -9.47 -0.01
C LEU A 95 5.94 -8.93 -0.04
N LYS A 96 6.12 -7.69 -0.54
CA LYS A 96 7.41 -7.00 -0.53
C LYS A 96 7.94 -6.75 0.88
N LYS A 97 7.08 -6.30 1.81
CA LYS A 97 7.44 -6.11 3.23
C LYS A 97 7.87 -7.41 3.90
N GLN A 98 7.26 -8.53 3.50
CA GLN A 98 7.65 -9.85 3.99
C GLN A 98 8.98 -10.32 3.41
N GLY A 99 9.54 -9.66 2.38
CA GLY A 99 10.83 -9.98 1.79
C GLY A 99 10.76 -10.70 0.45
N VAL A 100 9.56 -10.84 -0.15
CA VAL A 100 9.44 -11.39 -1.51
C VAL A 100 9.98 -10.36 -2.50
N LYS A 101 11.06 -10.72 -3.23
CA LYS A 101 11.71 -9.83 -4.19
C LYS A 101 11.08 -10.01 -5.59
N PRO A 102 10.64 -8.92 -6.25
CA PRO A 102 10.24 -8.99 -7.65
C PRO A 102 11.42 -9.42 -8.52
N ARG A 103 11.15 -10.32 -9.46
CA ARG A 103 12.09 -10.64 -10.53
C ARG A 103 12.09 -9.51 -11.55
N LYS A 104 13.24 -9.29 -12.18
CA LYS A 104 13.36 -8.41 -13.34
C LYS A 104 13.41 -9.30 -14.56
N THR A 105 12.31 -9.35 -15.30
CA THR A 105 12.27 -10.01 -16.60
C THR A 105 12.53 -8.96 -17.68
N GLU A 106 13.42 -9.26 -18.61
CA GLU A 106 13.62 -8.46 -19.81
C GLU A 106 12.42 -8.68 -20.75
N ILE A 107 11.84 -7.58 -21.24
CA ILE A 107 10.64 -7.65 -22.07
C ILE A 107 11.09 -7.79 -23.51
N ASN A 108 10.79 -8.94 -24.12
CA ASN A 108 10.89 -9.18 -25.55
C ASN A 108 9.48 -9.28 -26.15
N ASP A 109 9.34 -9.10 -27.46
CA ASP A 109 8.04 -9.15 -28.15
C ASP A 109 7.42 -10.55 -28.05
N GLU A 110 8.23 -11.61 -28.14
CA GLU A 110 7.78 -13.00 -27.91
C GLU A 110 7.21 -13.20 -26.49
N ILE A 111 7.85 -12.59 -25.48
CA ILE A 111 7.38 -12.66 -24.09
C ILE A 111 6.06 -11.92 -23.95
N ALA A 112 5.90 -10.77 -24.62
CA ALA A 112 4.65 -10.02 -24.60
C ALA A 112 3.49 -10.83 -25.18
N GLU A 113 3.72 -11.54 -26.28
CA GLU A 113 2.70 -12.40 -26.88
C GLU A 113 2.31 -13.57 -25.96
N ILE A 114 3.30 -14.25 -25.37
CA ILE A 114 3.05 -15.34 -24.43
C ILE A 114 2.29 -14.83 -23.19
N VAL A 115 2.66 -13.66 -22.66
CA VAL A 115 1.96 -13.03 -21.53
C VAL A 115 0.51 -12.71 -21.88
N LYS A 116 0.23 -12.20 -23.08
CA LYS A 116 -1.13 -11.94 -23.56
C LYS A 116 -1.96 -13.22 -23.66
N ARG A 117 -1.38 -14.29 -24.21
CA ARG A 117 -2.02 -15.62 -24.28
C ARG A 117 -2.26 -16.18 -22.88
N ALA A 118 -1.29 -16.07 -21.97
CA ALA A 118 -1.42 -16.54 -20.60
C ALA A 118 -2.46 -15.73 -19.81
N GLN A 119 -2.51 -14.41 -20.00
CA GLN A 119 -3.53 -13.56 -19.39
C GLN A 119 -4.93 -13.95 -19.85
N SER A 120 -5.10 -14.22 -21.16
CA SER A 120 -6.38 -14.66 -21.72
C SER A 120 -6.78 -16.08 -21.25
N ALA A 121 -5.80 -16.96 -21.05
CA ALA A 121 -6.07 -18.36 -20.68
C ALA A 121 -6.35 -18.57 -19.17
N TYR A 122 -5.70 -17.79 -18.31
CA TYR A 122 -5.76 -17.98 -16.85
C TYR A 122 -6.45 -16.84 -16.11
N GLU A 123 -6.73 -15.72 -16.78
CA GLU A 123 -7.42 -14.55 -16.21
C GLU A 123 -6.78 -14.05 -14.89
N PHE A 124 -5.45 -14.11 -14.82
CA PHE A 124 -4.74 -13.71 -13.60
C PHE A 124 -5.03 -12.24 -13.25
N HIS A 125 -5.03 -11.94 -11.95
CA HIS A 125 -5.10 -10.56 -11.50
C HIS A 125 -3.93 -9.77 -12.13
N PRO A 126 -4.18 -8.61 -12.79
CA PRO A 126 -3.15 -7.74 -13.37
C PRO A 126 -1.94 -7.44 -12.45
N ASN A 127 -2.18 -7.37 -11.14
CA ASN A 127 -1.14 -7.11 -10.14
C ASN A 127 -0.18 -8.29 -9.91
N ALA A 128 -0.56 -9.52 -10.26
CA ALA A 128 0.28 -10.72 -10.08
C ALA A 128 1.56 -10.64 -10.93
N TRP A 129 1.44 -10.11 -12.14
CA TRP A 129 2.54 -9.88 -13.08
C TRP A 129 3.63 -8.93 -12.55
N ARG A 130 3.29 -8.09 -11.56
CA ARG A 130 4.25 -7.14 -10.95
C ARG A 130 5.38 -7.85 -10.22
N MET A 131 5.21 -9.12 -9.85
CA MET A 131 6.26 -9.93 -9.24
C MET A 131 7.28 -10.43 -10.26
N LEU A 132 6.96 -10.42 -11.56
CA LEU A 132 7.90 -10.60 -12.66
C LEU A 132 8.44 -9.27 -13.21
N GLY A 133 8.07 -8.15 -12.58
CA GLY A 133 8.45 -6.82 -13.04
C GLY A 133 7.62 -6.31 -14.22
N LEU A 134 6.59 -7.05 -14.63
CA LEU A 134 5.69 -6.70 -15.72
C LEU A 134 4.50 -5.89 -15.19
N ARG A 135 4.03 -4.94 -15.99
CA ARG A 135 2.74 -4.26 -15.78
C ARG A 135 1.85 -4.68 -16.93
N VAL A 136 0.88 -5.51 -16.62
CA VAL A 136 -0.09 -6.03 -17.56
C VAL A 136 -1.45 -5.47 -17.16
N ASP A 137 -2.30 -5.13 -18.12
CA ASP A 137 -3.71 -4.81 -17.88
C ASP A 137 -4.58 -6.09 -17.89
N ALA A 138 -5.90 -5.95 -17.96
CA ALA A 138 -6.80 -7.12 -17.95
C ALA A 138 -6.72 -7.89 -19.30
N GLU A 139 -6.41 -7.17 -20.37
CA GLU A 139 -6.37 -7.62 -21.76
C GLU A 139 -5.02 -8.25 -22.15
N GLY A 140 -4.00 -8.13 -21.28
CA GLY A 140 -2.69 -8.75 -21.49
C GLY A 140 -1.63 -7.81 -22.07
N GLU A 141 -1.92 -6.51 -22.24
CA GLU A 141 -0.98 -5.56 -22.80
C GLU A 141 0.07 -5.11 -21.77
N ILE A 142 1.35 -5.19 -22.17
CA ILE A 142 2.46 -4.81 -21.30
C ILE A 142 2.69 -3.29 -21.39
N GLN A 143 2.34 -2.58 -20.33
CA GLN A 143 2.60 -1.15 -20.21
C GLN A 143 4.11 -0.90 -20.04
N LYS A 144 4.78 -0.47 -21.12
CA LYS A 144 6.16 0.01 -21.07
C LYS A 144 6.21 1.21 -20.13
N ARG A 145 7.05 1.09 -19.10
CA ARG A 145 7.20 2.12 -18.08
C ARG A 145 7.90 3.31 -18.74
N THR A 146 7.16 4.30 -19.23
CA THR A 146 7.74 5.59 -19.61
C THR A 146 8.39 6.15 -18.35
N ARG A 147 9.72 6.10 -18.27
CA ARG A 147 10.47 6.70 -17.17
C ARG A 147 10.13 8.18 -17.19
N ARG A 148 9.22 8.61 -16.31
CA ARG A 148 8.95 10.02 -16.08
C ARG A 148 10.27 10.61 -15.57
N ARG A 149 10.99 11.31 -16.44
CA ARG A 149 12.26 11.98 -16.12
C ARG A 149 12.00 12.86 -14.90
N THR A 150 12.58 12.51 -13.76
CA THR A 150 12.55 13.37 -12.58
C THR A 150 13.29 14.65 -12.96
N ALA A 151 12.57 15.78 -12.92
CA ALA A 151 13.11 17.10 -13.22
C ALA A 151 14.41 17.32 -12.43
N ALA A 152 15.48 17.64 -13.14
CA ALA A 152 16.79 17.91 -12.58
C ALA A 152 16.68 18.99 -11.49
N LYS A 153 17.10 18.62 -10.28
CA LYS A 153 17.18 19.51 -9.13
C LYS A 153 18.23 20.59 -9.46
N LYS A 154 17.80 21.77 -9.93
CA LYS A 154 18.64 22.97 -10.10
C LYS A 154 19.30 23.28 -8.75
N THR A 155 20.56 22.93 -8.61
CA THR A 155 21.41 23.40 -7.52
C THR A 155 21.64 24.90 -7.72
N ARG A 156 20.96 25.73 -6.92
CA ARG A 156 21.24 27.17 -6.83
C ARG A 156 22.64 27.34 -6.23
N LYS A 157 23.61 27.72 -7.08
CA LYS A 157 24.95 28.17 -6.71
C LYS A 157 24.82 29.50 -5.96
N THR A 158 24.99 29.51 -4.64
CA THR A 158 25.10 30.75 -3.86
C THR A 158 26.50 31.32 -4.02
N THR A 159 26.63 32.40 -4.78
CA THR A 159 27.86 33.20 -4.87
C THR A 159 28.04 33.99 -3.57
N LYS A 160 28.96 33.53 -2.72
CA LYS A 160 29.39 34.26 -1.53
C LYS A 160 30.32 35.39 -1.97
N LYS A 161 29.77 36.59 -2.10
CA LYS A 161 30.48 37.83 -2.43
C LYS A 161 31.39 38.19 -1.24
N LYS A 162 32.70 38.00 -1.43
CA LYS A 162 33.76 38.50 -0.55
C LYS A 162 33.79 40.02 -0.71
N LYS A 163 33.53 40.79 0.35
CA LYS A 163 33.87 42.21 0.42
C LYS A 163 35.03 42.36 1.41
N SER A 164 36.11 42.92 0.87
CA SER A 164 37.20 43.61 1.56
C SER A 164 36.67 44.71 2.47
#